data_AF-T0RI22-F1
#
_entry.id   AF-T0RI22-F1
#
_cell.length_a   1.000
_cell.length_b   1.000
_cell.length_c   1.000
_cell.angle_alpha   90.00
_cell.angle_beta   90.00
_cell.angle_gamma   90.00
#
_symmetry.space_group_name_H-M   'P 1'
#
loop_
_entity.id
_entity.type
_entity.pdbx_description
1 polymer ?
#
loop_
_entity_poly.entity_id
_entity_poly.type
_entity_poly.pdbx_seq_one_letter_code
_entity_poly.pdbx_strand_id
1 'polypeptide(L)'
;MEFYCPLCGTQRAIIAKPHLSAMNYLQISLITLAISACLYPFMELKGIFSFFLVWALFEGALRLNFRKEVPCPHCGFDASWYKKDVKVAREKVDQFWRVHKKADANVSQNADGAHMADHASEFGEHTQYSEFANGQNYEDGSINY
;
A
#
# COMPACT_ATOMS: atom_id res chain seq x y z
N MET A 1 -3.33 17.54 -4.77
CA MET A 1 -2.36 18.46 -4.12
C MET A 1 -1.00 17.84 -4.32
N GLU A 2 -0.16 18.48 -5.14
CA GLU A 2 1.18 17.99 -5.39
C GLU A 2 2.13 18.67 -4.40
N PHE A 3 3.05 17.92 -3.82
CA PHE A 3 4.07 18.43 -2.92
C PHE A 3 5.40 17.73 -3.16
N TYR A 4 6.49 18.40 -2.86
CA TYR A 4 7.83 17.84 -3.00
C TYR A 4 8.32 17.31 -1.66
N CYS A 5 9.04 16.19 -1.69
CA CYS A 5 9.74 15.71 -0.49
C CYS A 5 10.88 16.69 -0.15
N PRO A 6 10.96 17.22 1.09
CA PRO A 6 11.99 18.20 1.44
C PRO A 6 13.41 17.60 1.50
N LEU A 7 13.54 16.27 1.58
CA LEU A 7 14.83 15.60 1.66
C LEU A 7 15.38 15.20 0.28
N CYS A 8 14.56 14.56 -0.56
CA CYS A 8 14.99 14.04 -1.86
C CYS A 8 14.46 14.82 -3.06
N GLY A 9 13.60 15.83 -2.84
CA GLY A 9 13.04 16.64 -3.92
C GLY A 9 12.04 15.91 -4.83
N THR A 10 11.69 14.65 -4.54
CA THR A 10 10.75 13.90 -5.39
C THR A 10 9.32 14.43 -5.24
N GLN A 11 8.63 14.60 -6.38
CA GLN A 11 7.21 14.98 -6.44
C GLN A 11 6.32 13.88 -5.86
N ARG A 12 5.27 14.29 -5.14
CA ARG A 12 4.31 13.42 -4.47
C ARG A 12 2.91 13.97 -4.61
N ALA A 13 1.97 13.06 -4.84
CA ALA A 13 0.56 13.31 -4.61
C ALA A 13 0.10 12.38 -3.49
N ILE A 14 -0.42 12.93 -2.39
CA ILE A 14 -1.18 12.13 -1.40
C ILE A 14 -2.55 11.93 -2.02
N ILE A 15 -2.86 10.68 -2.36
CA ILE A 15 -4.13 10.30 -2.96
C ILE A 15 -5.16 10.04 -1.87
N ALA A 16 -4.74 9.52 -0.70
CA ALA A 16 -5.65 9.28 0.41
C ALA A 16 -6.22 10.60 0.98
N LYS A 17 -7.53 10.75 0.84
CA LYS A 17 -8.30 11.78 1.53
C LYS A 17 -8.58 11.27 2.96
N PRO A 18 -8.24 12.02 4.01
CA PRO A 18 -8.46 11.60 5.39
C PRO A 18 -9.95 11.64 5.80
N HIS A 19 -10.83 12.16 4.93
CA HIS A 19 -12.26 12.23 5.18
C HIS A 19 -12.99 11.04 4.53
N LEU A 20 -14.01 10.52 5.20
CA LEU A 20 -14.89 9.53 4.59
C LEU A 20 -15.70 10.19 3.46
N SER A 21 -15.62 9.62 2.26
CA SER A 21 -16.46 10.01 1.12
C SER A 21 -17.90 9.50 1.30
N ALA A 22 -18.87 10.13 0.64
CA ALA A 22 -20.27 9.67 0.64
C ALA A 22 -20.40 8.21 0.14
N MET A 23 -19.58 7.78 -0.82
CA MET A 23 -19.56 6.39 -1.27
C MET A 23 -19.08 5.41 -0.19
N ASN A 24 -18.16 5.85 0.68
CA ASN A 24 -17.67 5.03 1.79
C ASN A 24 -18.80 4.78 2.80
N TYR A 25 -19.66 5.78 3.05
CA TYR A 25 -20.84 5.60 3.90
C TYR A 25 -21.83 4.59 3.33
N LEU A 26 -22.04 4.60 2.01
CA LEU A 26 -22.87 3.59 1.34
C LEU A 26 -22.28 2.19 1.53
N GLN A 27 -20.96 2.03 1.33
CA GLN A 27 -20.28 0.76 1.55
C GLN A 27 -20.37 0.27 2.99
N ILE A 28 -20.13 1.15 3.98
CA ILE A 28 -20.28 0.85 5.41
C ILE A 28 -21.71 0.37 5.70
N SER A 29 -22.71 1.03 5.12
CA SER A 29 -24.12 0.72 5.34
C SER A 29 -24.47 -0.67 4.78
N LEU A 30 -24.03 -1.00 3.57
CA LEU A 30 -24.26 -2.32 2.96
C LEU A 30 -23.56 -3.44 3.74
N ILE A 31 -22.31 -3.24 4.15
CA ILE A 31 -21.56 -4.21 4.94
C ILE A 31 -22.22 -4.42 6.32
N THR A 32 -22.63 -3.33 6.98
CA THR A 32 -23.32 -3.42 8.27
C THR A 32 -24.62 -4.18 8.14
N LEU A 33 -25.41 -3.93 7.09
CA LEU A 33 -26.67 -4.63 6.85
C LEU A 33 -26.45 -6.12 6.58
N ALA A 34 -25.45 -6.48 5.78
CA ALA A 34 -25.09 -7.88 5.53
C ALA A 34 -24.64 -8.59 6.81
N ILE A 35 -23.77 -7.97 7.61
CA ILE A 35 -23.33 -8.52 8.90
C ILE A 35 -24.50 -8.67 9.87
N SER A 36 -25.37 -7.65 9.95
CA SER A 36 -26.54 -7.68 10.82
C SER A 36 -27.52 -8.78 10.42
N ALA A 37 -27.74 -9.01 9.12
CA ALA A 37 -28.57 -10.11 8.62
C ALA A 37 -27.98 -11.49 8.97
N CYS A 38 -26.66 -11.65 8.83
CA CYS A 38 -25.98 -12.89 9.21
C CYS A 38 -25.97 -13.15 10.72
N LEU A 39 -25.86 -12.10 11.55
CA LEU A 39 -25.85 -12.21 13.01
C LEU A 39 -27.25 -12.19 13.64
N TYR A 40 -28.29 -11.89 12.87
CA TYR A 40 -29.69 -11.85 13.32
C TYR A 40 -30.11 -13.10 14.12
N PRO A 41 -29.88 -14.35 13.67
CA PRO A 41 -30.31 -15.54 14.41
C PRO A 41 -29.59 -15.73 15.75
N PHE A 42 -28.46 -15.04 15.98
CA PHE A 42 -27.66 -15.20 17.19
C PHE A 42 -27.84 -14.06 18.19
N MET A 43 -28.06 -12.83 17.71
CA MET A 43 -28.03 -11.62 18.54
C MET A 43 -29.30 -10.77 18.48
N GLU A 44 -30.27 -11.08 17.62
CA GLU A 44 -31.52 -10.33 17.44
C GLU A 44 -31.28 -8.79 17.43
N LEU A 45 -31.98 -8.03 18.27
CA LEU A 45 -31.86 -6.57 18.42
C LEU A 45 -30.49 -6.08 18.92
N LYS A 46 -29.66 -6.94 19.53
CA LYS A 46 -28.29 -6.57 19.93
C LYS A 46 -27.36 -6.39 18.73
N GLY A 47 -27.78 -6.81 17.53
CA GLY A 47 -27.08 -6.58 16.27
C GLY A 47 -26.83 -5.11 15.94
N ILE A 48 -27.53 -4.16 16.58
CA ILE A 48 -27.30 -2.73 16.38
C ILE A 48 -25.88 -2.29 16.79
N PHE A 49 -25.23 -3.03 17.70
CA PHE A 49 -23.84 -2.77 18.09
C PHE A 49 -22.85 -3.04 16.94
N SER A 50 -23.24 -3.87 15.95
CA SER A 50 -22.41 -4.17 14.78
C SER A 50 -22.10 -2.90 13.97
N PHE A 51 -23.01 -1.93 13.91
CA PHE A 51 -22.79 -0.66 13.23
C PHE A 51 -21.59 0.09 13.80
N PHE A 52 -21.48 0.22 15.12
CA PHE A 52 -20.35 0.89 15.75
C PHE A 52 -19.03 0.16 15.50
N LEU A 53 -19.07 -1.17 15.49
CA LEU A 53 -17.89 -1.99 15.24
C LEU A 53 -17.40 -1.84 13.80
N VAL A 54 -18.30 -1.94 12.81
CA VAL A 54 -17.97 -1.73 11.39
C VAL A 54 -17.49 -0.30 11.15
N TRP A 55 -18.16 0.70 11.73
CA TRP A 55 -17.75 2.09 11.61
C TRP A 55 -16.34 2.33 12.19
N ALA A 56 -16.06 1.83 13.40
CA ALA A 56 -14.75 1.95 14.04
C ALA A 56 -13.65 1.25 13.22
N LEU A 57 -13.93 0.07 12.68
CA LEU A 57 -13.00 -0.63 11.79
C LEU A 57 -12.71 0.16 10.53
N PHE A 58 -13.73 0.75 9.91
CA PHE A 58 -13.56 1.55 8.70
C PHE A 58 -12.77 2.82 8.95
N GLU A 59 -13.07 3.55 10.03
CA GLU A 59 -12.31 4.73 10.46
C GLU A 59 -10.85 4.36 10.75
N GLY A 60 -10.63 3.24 11.44
CA GLY A 60 -9.30 2.71 11.72
C GLY A 60 -8.52 2.37 10.46
N ALA A 61 -9.14 1.62 9.53
CA ALA A 61 -8.53 1.25 8.25
C ALA A 61 -8.16 2.46 7.41
N LEU A 62 -9.03 3.47 7.33
CA LEU A 62 -8.76 4.71 6.60
C LEU A 62 -7.57 5.47 7.20
N ARG A 63 -7.53 5.60 8.53
CA ARG A 63 -6.43 6.24 9.25
C ARG A 63 -5.10 5.49 9.08
N LEU A 64 -5.14 4.15 9.08
CA LEU A 64 -3.97 3.31 8.88
C LEU A 64 -3.44 3.40 7.45
N ASN A 65 -4.32 3.37 6.45
CA ASN A 65 -3.92 3.53 5.05
C ASN A 65 -3.31 4.91 4.81
N PHE A 66 -3.94 5.96 5.35
CA PHE A 66 -3.36 7.31 5.30
C PHE A 66 -1.98 7.35 5.96
N ARG A 67 -1.78 6.70 7.11
CA ARG A 67 -0.48 6.65 7.80
C ARG A 67 0.60 5.95 6.96
N LYS A 68 0.24 4.96 6.14
CA LYS A 68 1.18 4.25 5.25
C LYS A 68 1.62 5.08 4.04
N GLU A 69 0.80 6.02 3.59
CA GLU A 69 1.12 6.90 2.45
C GLU A 69 1.99 8.11 2.84
N VAL A 70 2.07 8.44 4.13
CA VAL A 70 2.84 9.60 4.63
C VAL A 70 4.37 9.47 4.40
N PRO A 71 5.02 8.31 4.63
CA PRO A 71 6.45 8.16 4.42
C PRO A 71 6.85 8.18 2.94
N CYS A 72 8.06 8.67 2.66
CA CYS A 72 8.63 8.64 1.32
C CYS A 72 9.08 7.22 0.90
N PRO A 73 8.63 6.64 -0.23
CA PRO A 73 9.13 5.37 -0.72
C PRO A 73 10.49 5.50 -1.41
N HIS A 74 10.99 6.71 -1.68
CA HIS A 74 12.34 6.91 -2.24
C HIS A 74 13.41 7.05 -1.16
N CYS A 75 13.11 7.77 -0.07
CA CYS A 75 14.11 8.10 0.96
C CYS A 75 13.68 7.76 2.40
N GLY A 76 12.47 7.23 2.61
CA GLY A 76 11.97 6.89 3.95
C GLY A 76 11.58 8.08 4.83
N PHE A 77 11.72 9.32 4.35
CA PHE A 77 11.42 10.52 5.14
C PHE A 77 9.93 10.65 5.47
N ASP A 78 9.63 10.85 6.76
CA ASP A 78 8.26 11.02 7.29
C ASP A 78 8.11 12.40 7.94
N ALA A 79 7.37 13.29 7.29
CA ALA A 79 7.14 14.66 7.75
C ALA A 79 6.37 14.73 9.09
N SER A 80 5.54 13.72 9.38
CA SER A 80 4.76 13.68 10.63
C SER A 80 5.65 13.41 11.85
N TRP A 81 6.71 12.61 11.66
CA TRP A 81 7.73 12.40 12.69
C TRP A 81 8.69 13.55 12.75
N TYR A 82 9.12 14.15 11.63
CA TYR A 82 10.00 15.33 11.67
C TYR A 82 9.42 16.49 12.50
N LYS A 83 8.10 16.70 12.41
CA LYS A 83 7.41 17.72 13.22
C LYS A 83 7.34 17.36 14.71
N LYS A 84 7.35 16.08 15.08
CA LYS A 84 7.24 15.61 16.46
C LYS A 84 8.61 15.43 17.12
N ASP A 85 9.52 14.74 16.45
CA ASP A 85 10.88 14.47 16.87
C ASP A 85 11.80 14.25 15.66
N VAL A 86 12.77 15.14 15.50
CA VAL A 86 13.76 15.09 14.41
C VAL A 86 14.66 13.87 14.53
N LYS A 87 14.94 13.37 15.74
CA LYS A 87 15.83 12.21 15.95
C LYS A 87 15.20 10.94 15.39
N VAL A 88 13.93 10.70 15.70
CA VAL A 88 13.19 9.54 15.19
C VAL A 88 13.04 9.61 13.67
N ALA A 89 12.82 10.81 13.12
CA ALA A 89 12.75 10.99 11.67
C ALA A 89 14.07 10.60 10.97
N ARG A 90 15.22 10.99 11.55
CA ARG A 90 16.55 10.60 11.04
C ARG A 90 16.77 9.09 11.14
N GLU A 91 16.45 8.49 12.27
CA GLU A 91 16.59 7.04 12.48
C GLU A 91 15.80 6.23 11.44
N LYS A 92 14.58 6.68 11.09
CA LYS A 92 13.77 6.02 10.05
C LYS A 92 14.37 6.11 8.65
N VAL A 93 14.94 7.26 8.30
CA VAL A 93 15.67 7.43 7.03
C VAL A 93 16.90 6.52 7.02
N ASP A 94 17.67 6.49 8.10
CA ASP A 94 18.85 5.63 8.21
C ASP A 94 18.47 4.14 8.11
N GLN A 95 17.39 3.74 8.78
CA GLN A 95 16.85 2.39 8.68
C GLN A 95 16.43 2.05 7.24
N PHE A 96 15.78 2.97 6.54
CA PHE A 96 15.36 2.79 5.15
C PHE A 96 16.57 2.50 4.24
N TRP A 97 17.63 3.31 4.33
CA TRP A 97 18.85 3.11 3.53
C TRP A 97 19.61 1.84 3.92
N ARG A 98 19.64 1.48 5.19
CA ARG A 98 20.27 0.23 5.65
C ARG A 98 19.59 -1.01 5.08
N VAL A 99 18.26 -1.00 4.96
CA VAL A 99 17.50 -2.11 4.37
C VAL A 99 17.79 -2.22 2.87
N HIS A 100 17.77 -1.10 2.12
CA HIS A 100 18.04 -1.10 0.68
C HIS A 100 19.47 -1.56 0.36
N LYS A 101 20.48 -1.03 1.07
CA LYS A 101 21.88 -1.48 0.89
C LYS A 101 22.08 -2.98 1.10
N LYS A 102 21.34 -3.57 2.05
CA LYS A 102 21.40 -5.03 2.29
C LYS A 102 20.71 -5.81 1.18
N ALA A 103 19.60 -5.31 0.64
CA ALA A 103 18.93 -5.95 -0.48
C ALA A 103 19.84 -5.99 -1.72
N ASP A 104 20.48 -4.86 -2.05
CA ASP A 104 21.40 -4.77 -3.20
C ASP A 104 22.58 -5.72 -3.05
N ALA A 105 23.18 -5.82 -1.85
CA ALA A 105 24.30 -6.72 -1.58
C ALA A 105 23.94 -8.22 -1.73
N ASN A 106 22.70 -8.62 -1.37
CA ASN A 106 22.25 -10.00 -1.52
C ASN A 106 21.92 -10.36 -2.97
N VAL A 107 21.43 -9.38 -3.77
CA VAL A 107 21.17 -9.59 -5.20
C VAL A 107 22.48 -9.81 -5.95
N SER A 108 23.53 -9.04 -5.66
CA SER A 108 24.84 -9.22 -6.28
C SER A 108 25.44 -10.60 -5.98
N GLN A 109 25.29 -11.12 -4.76
CA GLN A 109 25.81 -12.45 -4.40
C GLN A 109 25.07 -13.62 -5.06
N ASN A 110 23.77 -13.48 -5.38
CA ASN A 110 23.01 -14.50 -6.10
C ASN A 110 23.24 -14.46 -7.62
N ALA A 111 23.59 -13.30 -8.19
CA ALA A 111 23.88 -13.17 -9.62
C ALA A 111 25.18 -13.88 -10.01
N ASP A 112 26.18 -13.88 -9.14
CA ASP A 112 27.47 -14.54 -9.39
C ASP A 112 27.40 -16.07 -9.28
N GLY A 113 26.33 -16.62 -8.68
CA GLY A 113 26.08 -18.06 -8.57
C GLY A 113 25.29 -18.68 -9.73
N ALA A 114 24.67 -17.86 -10.59
CA ALA A 114 23.84 -18.33 -11.70
C ALA A 114 24.62 -18.56 -13.01
N HIS A 115 25.84 -18.01 -13.14
CA HIS A 115 26.66 -18.12 -14.37
C HIS A 115 27.40 -19.47 -14.51
N MET A 116 27.05 -20.48 -13.72
CA MET A 116 27.68 -21.82 -13.76
C MET A 116 26.68 -22.96 -13.96
N ALA A 117 25.46 -22.66 -14.46
CA ALA A 117 24.41 -23.66 -14.72
C ALA A 117 23.88 -23.68 -16.18
N ASP A 118 24.43 -22.89 -17.11
CA ASP A 118 23.95 -22.80 -18.50
C ASP A 118 24.60 -23.81 -19.48
N HIS A 119 25.02 -24.98 -18.99
CA HIS A 119 25.54 -26.04 -19.85
C HIS A 119 25.03 -27.44 -19.46
N ALA A 120 23.73 -27.56 -19.17
CA ALA A 120 23.06 -28.86 -19.22
C ALA A 120 21.58 -28.72 -19.53
N SER A 121 21.14 -29.46 -20.57
CA SER A 121 19.77 -29.82 -20.89
C SER A 121 18.82 -28.74 -21.41
N GLU A 122 19.12 -28.30 -22.62
CA GLU A 122 18.14 -28.16 -23.70
C GLU A 122 17.46 -29.53 -23.90
N PHE A 123 16.26 -29.77 -23.35
CA PHE A 123 15.24 -30.69 -23.87
C PHE A 123 13.98 -30.67 -22.96
N GLY A 124 12.84 -30.24 -23.52
CA GLY A 124 11.54 -30.84 -23.20
C GLY A 124 10.55 -30.04 -22.34
N GLU A 125 9.38 -29.82 -22.95
CA GLU A 125 8.05 -29.73 -22.33
C GLU A 125 7.48 -28.36 -21.90
N HIS A 126 6.89 -27.71 -22.92
CA HIS A 126 5.51 -27.20 -22.92
C HIS A 126 4.60 -27.67 -21.76
N THR A 127 4.16 -26.74 -20.91
CA THR A 127 2.78 -26.69 -20.34
C THR A 127 2.57 -25.31 -19.71
N GLN A 128 1.90 -24.40 -20.41
CA GLN A 128 0.50 -24.03 -20.17
C GLN A 128 0.24 -23.44 -18.77
N TYR A 129 0.41 -22.13 -18.63
CA TYR A 129 -0.51 -21.31 -17.84
C TYR A 129 -0.62 -19.92 -18.48
N SER A 130 -1.71 -19.76 -19.20
CA SER A 130 -2.15 -18.54 -19.84
C SER A 130 -2.81 -17.59 -18.84
N GLU A 131 -2.94 -16.35 -19.29
CA GLU A 131 -3.99 -15.39 -18.91
C GLU A 131 -4.00 -14.92 -17.46
N PHE A 132 -3.35 -13.77 -17.18
CA PHE A 132 -3.92 -12.66 -16.38
C PHE A 132 -2.97 -11.46 -16.41
N ALA A 133 -2.97 -10.68 -17.50
CA ALA A 133 -2.63 -9.25 -17.49
C ALA A 133 -2.76 -8.66 -18.91
N ASN A 134 -4.00 -8.56 -19.40
CA ASN A 134 -4.32 -7.54 -20.40
C ASN A 134 -5.48 -6.71 -19.87
N GLY A 135 -5.35 -5.38 -19.99
CA GLY A 135 -6.40 -4.41 -19.75
C GLY A 135 -6.23 -3.62 -18.47
N GLN A 136 -5.50 -2.51 -18.53
CA GLN A 136 -6.18 -1.22 -18.63
C GLN A 136 -5.20 -0.08 -18.91
N ASN A 137 -5.26 0.37 -20.17
CA ASN A 137 -5.07 1.73 -20.71
C ASN A 137 -4.57 2.81 -19.75
N TYR A 138 -3.36 3.31 -20.03
CA TYR A 138 -2.96 4.68 -19.73
C TYR A 138 -3.48 5.56 -20.88
N GLU A 139 -4.50 6.37 -20.61
CA GLU A 139 -4.86 7.48 -21.49
C GLU A 139 -3.86 8.62 -21.25
N ASP A 140 -3.11 8.89 -22.32
CA ASP A 140 -2.27 10.05 -22.57
C ASP A 140 -3.14 11.32 -22.57
N GLY A 141 -2.96 12.14 -21.54
CA GLY A 141 -3.65 13.40 -21.34
C GLY A 141 -2.68 14.56 -21.40
N SER A 142 -2.22 14.87 -22.61
CA SER A 142 -1.51 16.10 -22.97
C SER A 142 -2.22 17.34 -22.43
N ILE A 143 -1.58 18.08 -21.52
CA ILE A 143 -1.95 19.47 -21.21
C ILE A 143 -0.95 20.38 -21.93
N ASN A 144 -1.49 21.11 -22.91
CA ASN A 144 -0.84 22.21 -23.59
C ASN A 144 -0.64 23.40 -22.64
N TYR A 145 0.47 24.10 -22.87
CA TYR A 145 1.00 25.32 -22.25
C TYR A 145 0.02 26.25 -21.53
#